data_AF-A0A127SC05-F1
#
_entry.id   AF-A0A127SC05-F1
#
_cell.length_a   1.000
_cell.length_b   1.000
_cell.length_c   1.000
_cell.angle_alpha   90.00
_cell.angle_beta   90.00
_cell.angle_gamma   90.00
#
_symmetry.space_group_name_H-M   'P 1'
#
loop_
_entity.id
_entity.type
_entity.pdbx_description
1 polymer ?
#
loop_
_entity_poly.entity_id
_entity_poly.type
_entity_poly.pdbx_seq_one_letter_code
_entity_poly.pdbx_strand_id
1 'polypeptide(L)' 'VNMIVLWNTIYMTEALKQLKRQGYQILDDDVVRLSPLGWEHINMLGRYSFAVPEEVARGELRPLRNPAEDL' A
#
# COMPACT_ATOMS: atom_id res chain seq x y z
N VAL A 1 11.64 -8.61 10.89
CA VAL A 1 10.90 -8.10 9.71
C VAL A 1 10.31 -6.75 10.07
N ASN A 2 10.53 -5.71 9.26
CA ASN A 2 9.86 -4.42 9.46
C ASN A 2 8.44 -4.51 8.88
N MET A 3 7.43 -4.43 9.75
CA MET A 3 6.03 -4.60 9.36
C MET A 3 5.56 -3.50 8.38
N ILE A 4 6.04 -2.26 8.54
CA ILE A 4 5.72 -1.15 7.63
C ILE A 4 6.24 -1.43 6.23
N VAL A 5 7.49 -1.87 6.12
CA VAL A 5 8.11 -2.21 4.83
C VAL A 5 7.34 -3.34 4.15
N LEU A 6 6.92 -4.36 4.90
CA LEU A 6 6.12 -5.46 4.37
C LEU A 6 4.78 -4.96 3.81
N TRP A 7 4.02 -4.19 4.59
CA TRP A 7 2.73 -3.67 4.16
C TRP A 7 2.85 -2.73 2.95
N ASN A 8 3.84 -1.83 2.96
CA ASN A 8 4.10 -0.95 1.82
C ASN A 8 4.39 -1.75 0.55
N THR A 9 5.23 -2.80 0.64
CA THR A 9 5.57 -3.65 -0.51
C THR A 9 4.32 -4.32 -1.10
N ILE A 10 3.45 -4.87 -0.24
CA ILE A 10 2.20 -5.53 -0.66
C ILE A 10 1.28 -4.53 -1.37
N TYR A 11 0.99 -3.39 -0.74
CA TYR A 11 0.05 -2.42 -1.32
C TYR A 11 0.59 -1.71 -2.56
N MET A 12 1.89 -1.43 -2.65
CA MET A 12 2.47 -0.89 -3.88
C MET A 12 2.37 -1.89 -5.04
N THR A 13 2.55 -3.18 -4.77
CA THR A 13 2.39 -4.22 -5.80
C THR A 13 0.96 -4.27 -6.33
N GLU A 14 -0.03 -4.20 -5.45
CA GLU A 14 -1.44 -4.16 -5.87
C GLU A 14 -1.79 -2.87 -6.61
N ALA A 15 -1.23 -1.73 -6.20
CA ALA A 15 -1.41 -0.45 -6.90
C ALA A 15 -0.86 -0.51 -8.32
N LEU A 16 0.34 -1.07 -8.53
CA LEU A 16 0.92 -1.27 -9.86
C LEU A 16 0.03 -2.17 -10.73
N LYS A 17 -0.49 -3.27 -10.17
CA LYS A 17 -1.45 -4.15 -10.88
C LYS A 17 -2.71 -3.39 -11.28
N GLN A 18 -3.27 -2.55 -10.41
CA GLN A 18 -4.44 -1.74 -10.72
C GLN A 18 -4.14 -0.72 -11.82
N LEU A 19 -3.03 0.01 -11.74
CA LEU A 19 -2.62 0.97 -12.76
C LEU A 19 -2.46 0.31 -14.13
N LYS A 20 -1.84 -0.88 -14.17
CA LYS A 20 -1.73 -1.67 -15.40
C LYS A 20 -3.09 -2.06 -15.98
N ARG A 21 -4.06 -2.46 -15.14
CA ARG A 21 -5.44 -2.76 -15.55
C ARG A 21 -6.18 -1.54 -16.08
N GLN A 22 -5.88 -0.35 -15.56
CA GLN A 22 -6.44 0.93 -16.02
C GLN A 22 -5.80 1.44 -17.32
N GLY A 23 -4.80 0.75 -17.86
CA GLY A 23 -4.13 1.10 -19.11
C GLY A 23 -2.96 2.07 -18.95
N TYR A 24 -2.52 2.36 -17.73
CA TYR A 24 -1.31 3.16 -17.52
C TYR A 24 -0.07 2.40 -17.97
N GLN A 25 0.83 3.10 -18.66
CA GLN A 25 2.16 2.58 -18.98
C GLN A 25 3.02 2.59 -17.71
N ILE A 26 3.54 1.42 -17.34
CA ILE A 26 4.46 1.24 -16.22
C ILE A 26 5.79 0.76 -16.80
N LEU A 27 6.86 1.53 -16.60
CA LEU A 27 8.21 1.15 -17.02
C LEU A 27 8.89 0.35 -15.91
N ASP A 28 9.52 -0.78 -16.26
CA ASP A 28 10.21 -1.62 -15.27
C ASP A 28 11.34 -0.86 -14.55
N ASP A 29 12.01 0.06 -15.26
CA ASP A 29 13.04 0.95 -14.69
C ASP A 29 12.49 1.86 -13.58
N ASP A 30 11.23 2.29 -13.69
CA ASP A 30 10.57 3.09 -12.66
C ASP A 30 10.18 2.24 -11.46
N VAL A 31 9.75 0.99 -11.69
CA VAL A 31 9.40 0.04 -10.63
C VAL A 31 10.62 -0.29 -9.77
N VAL A 32 11.81 -0.44 -10.37
CA VAL A 32 13.07 -0.72 -9.63
C VAL A 32 13.47 0.45 -8.72
N ARG A 33 13.02 1.68 -9.01
CA ARG A 33 13.29 2.87 -8.20
C ARG A 33 12.32 3.02 -7.02
N LEU A 34 11.25 2.23 -6.95
CA LEU A 34 10.29 2.28 -5.85
C LEU A 34 10.91 1.69 -4.57
N SER A 35 10.94 2.50 -3.52
CA SER A 35 11.36 2.06 -2.19
C SER A 35 10.13 1.79 -1.31
N PRO A 36 9.97 0.58 -0.74
CA PRO A 36 8.95 0.32 0.28
C PRO A 36 9.29 0.96 1.63
N LEU A 37 10.55 1.36 1.79
CA LEU A 37 10.97 2.19 2.91
C LEU A 37 10.54 3.62 2.62
N GLY A 38 9.57 4.11 3.38
CA GLY A 38 9.18 5.52 3.33
C GLY A 38 10.35 6.43 3.74
N TRP A 39 10.28 7.68 3.30
CA TRP A 39 11.32 8.68 3.59
C TRP A 39 11.29 9.17 5.05
N GLU A 40 10.13 9.07 5.73
CA GLU A 40 9.97 9.48 7.12
C GLU A 40 9.82 8.30 8.09
N HIS A 41 10.27 8.52 9.33
CA HIS A 41 10.08 7.56 10.41
C HIS A 41 8.63 7.53 10.88
N ILE A 42 7.98 6.37 10.78
CA ILE A 42 6.66 6.13 11.38
C ILE A 42 6.87 5.71 12.84
N ASN A 43 6.65 6.64 13.77
CA ASN A 43 6.68 6.37 15.20
C ASN A 43 5.29 5.98 15.71
N MET A 44 5.14 4.74 16.19
CA MET A 44 3.92 4.29 16.87
C MET A 44 4.08 4.49 18.39
N LEU A 45 3.65 5.64 18.90
CA LEU A 45 3.74 5.97 20.33
C LEU A 45 2.35 5.92 20.98
N GLY A 46 2.24 5.19 22.09
CA GLY A 46 0.99 5.08 22.86
C GLY A 46 0.22 3.78 22.59
N ARG A 47 -1.07 3.77 22.96
CA ARG A 47 -1.97 2.63 22.74
C ARG A 47 -2.90 2.94 21.58
N TYR A 48 -2.93 2.05 20.60
CA TYR A 48 -3.81 2.12 19.45
C TYR A 48 -4.82 0.99 19.51
N SER A 49 -6.08 1.31 19.19
CA SER A 49 -7.12 0.32 18.91
C SER A 49 -7.50 0.47 17.44
N PHE A 50 -7.51 -0.64 16.72
CA PHE A 50 -7.89 -0.66 15.31
C PHE A 50 -9.14 -1.51 15.17
N ALA A 51 -10.18 -0.97 14.54
CA ALA A 51 -11.24 -1.79 13.99
C ALA A 51 -10.68 -2.52 12.77
N VAL A 52 -10.72 -3.85 12.79
CA VAL A 52 -10.30 -4.69 11.68
C VAL A 52 -11.55 -5.00 10.85
N PRO A 53 -11.65 -4.50 9.60
CA PRO A 53 -12.75 -4.87 8.72
C PRO A 53 -12.80 -6.38 8.52
N GLU A 54 -13.99 -6.93 8.29
CA GLU A 54 -14.18 -8.37 8.16
C GLU A 54 -13.36 -8.96 7.01
N GLU A 55 -13.21 -8.23 5.90
CA GLU A 55 -12.36 -8.64 4.77
C GLU A 55 -10.91 -8.86 5.22
N VAL A 56 -10.37 -7.92 5.99
CA VAL A 56 -9.00 -8.01 6.53
C VAL A 56 -8.88 -9.15 7.54
N ALA A 57 -9.93 -9.40 8.34
CA ALA A 57 -9.96 -10.54 9.26
C ALA A 57 -9.96 -11.89 8.52
N ARG A 58 -10.49 -11.95 7.30
CA ARG A 58 -10.41 -13.12 6.39
C ARG A 58 -9.08 -13.22 5.63
N GLY A 59 -8.15 -12.27 5.83
CA GLY A 59 -6.86 -12.23 5.16
C GLY A 59 -6.87 -11.51 3.81
N GLU A 60 -7.96 -10.81 3.47
CA GLU A 60 -8.04 -9.98 2.28
C GLU A 60 -7.35 -8.62 2.51
N LEU A 61 -7.03 -7.92 1.42
CA LEU A 61 -6.45 -6.58 1.49
C LEU A 61 -7.56 -5.53 1.59
N ARG A 62 -7.25 -4.41 2.25
CA ARG A 62 -8.14 -3.24 2.21
C ARG A 62 -8.23 -2.73 0.77
N PRO A 63 -9.38 -2.19 0.34
CA PRO A 63 -9.50 -1.59 -0.98
C PRO A 63 -8.47 -0.46 -1.15
N LEU A 64 -7.91 -0.37 -2.36
CA LEU A 64 -6.99 0.70 -2.71
C LEU A 64 -7.74 2.03 -2.78
N ARG A 65 -7.12 3.10 -2.26
CA ARG A 65 -7.68 4.46 -2.31
C ARG A 65 -7.72 4.96 -3.76
N ASN A 66 -8.83 5.55 -4.17
CA ASN A 66 -8.95 6.23 -5.45
C ASN A 66 -8.67 7.74 -5.28
N PRO A 67 -7.56 8.28 -5.80
CA PRO A 67 -7.24 9.70 -5.66
C PRO A 67 -8.25 10.64 -6.33
N ALA A 68 -9.02 10.16 -7.31
CA ALA A 68 -10.02 10.97 -8.02
C ALA A 68 -11.34 11.14 -7.24
N GLU A 69 -11.59 10.31 -6.22
CA GLU A 69 -12.76 10.44 -5.33
C GLU A 69 -12.52 11.44 -4.19
N ASP A 70 -11.26 11.80 -3.94
CA ASP A 70 -10.82 12.70 -2.86
C ASP A 70 -10.65 14.17 -3.34
N LEU A 71 -10.91 14.47 -4.62
CA LEU A 71 -10.81 15.80 -5.25
C LEU A 71 -12.20 16.44 -5.44
#